data_AF-A0A0X3Y345-F1
#
_entry.id   AF-A0A0X3Y345-F1
#
_cell.length_a   1.000
_cell.length_b   1.000
_cell.length_c   1.000
_cell.angle_alpha   90.00
_cell.angle_beta   90.00
_cell.angle_gamma   90.00
#
_symmetry.space_group_name_H-M   'P 1'
#
loop_
_entity.id
_entity.type
_entity.pdbx_description
1 polymer ?
#
loop_
_entity_poly.entity_id
_entity_poly.type
_entity_poly.pdbx_seq_one_letter_code
_entity_poly.pdbx_strand_id
1 'polypeptide(L)'
;MENLFRVENKDVTSRVTNCKNAALKKIKIDRLCIMQFIITSEAAASINNKCTIYFDESFTDTPFVVLTDNNSGTNQVTSPSLDWAETTRITVSNFAGSFTLMAIGYI
;
A
#
# COMPACT_ATOMS: atom_id res chain seq x y z
N MET A 1 29.48 11.09 -6.93
CA MET A 1 28.09 11.45 -7.30
C MET A 1 27.19 10.91 -6.21
N GLU A 2 26.54 11.77 -5.43
CA GLU A 2 25.44 11.33 -4.57
C GLU A 2 24.28 10.92 -5.47
N ASN A 3 23.66 9.78 -5.19
CA ASN A 3 22.54 9.30 -5.99
C ASN A 3 21.35 10.26 -5.82
N LEU A 4 20.95 10.92 -6.91
CA LEU A 4 19.81 11.84 -6.98
C LEU A 4 18.49 11.18 -6.53
N PHE A 5 18.41 9.85 -6.65
CA PHE A 5 17.31 9.04 -6.15
C PHE A 5 17.82 7.72 -5.58
N ARG A 6 17.15 7.23 -4.53
CA ARG A 6 17.42 5.93 -3.92
C ARG A 6 16.20 5.02 -4.09
N VAL A 7 16.42 3.81 -4.59
CA VAL A 7 15.39 2.79 -4.77
C VAL A 7 15.65 1.63 -3.83
N GLU A 8 14.62 1.19 -3.10
CA GLU A 8 14.66 0.04 -2.22
C GLU A 8 13.49 -0.89 -2.53
N ASN A 9 13.75 -2.20 -2.58
CA ASN A 9 12.70 -3.22 -2.63
C ASN A 9 12.76 -4.02 -1.33
N LYS A 10 11.61 -4.18 -0.67
CA LYS A 10 11.52 -4.84 0.65
C LYS A 10 10.34 -5.79 0.69
N ASP A 11 10.50 -6.90 1.40
CA ASP A 11 9.36 -7.64 1.95
C ASP A 11 8.85 -6.85 3.17
N VAL A 12 7.57 -6.50 3.14
CA VAL A 12 6.89 -5.75 4.20
C VAL A 12 5.64 -6.48 4.67
N THR A 13 5.57 -7.79 4.50
CA THR A 13 4.44 -8.63 4.92
C THR A 13 4.12 -8.44 6.40
N SER A 14 5.16 -8.31 7.25
CA SER A 14 5.00 -8.03 8.69
C SER A 14 4.41 -6.64 9.02
N ARG A 15 4.34 -5.73 8.04
CA ARG A 15 3.80 -4.37 8.17
C ARG A 15 2.42 -4.23 7.56
N VAL A 16 1.79 -5.33 7.17
CA VAL A 16 0.46 -5.32 6.55
C VAL A 16 -0.42 -6.35 7.24
N THR A 17 -1.56 -5.91 7.77
CA THR A 17 -2.53 -6.81 8.41
C THR A 17 -3.37 -7.54 7.37
N ASN A 18 -3.83 -8.76 7.67
CA ASN A 18 -4.75 -9.53 6.83
C ASN A 18 -4.28 -9.72 5.37
N CYS A 19 -2.97 -9.86 5.19
CA CYS A 19 -2.35 -10.21 3.91
C CYS A 19 -1.63 -11.56 4.00
N LYS A 20 -1.46 -12.19 2.82
CA LYS A 20 -0.58 -13.35 2.64
C LYS A 20 0.86 -12.92 2.40
N ASN A 21 1.03 -11.88 1.58
CA ASN A 21 2.31 -11.32 1.20
C ASN A 21 2.14 -9.83 0.88
N ALA A 22 3.13 -9.03 1.26
CA ALA A 22 3.26 -7.65 0.83
C ALA A 22 4.71 -7.32 0.45
N ALA A 23 4.88 -6.75 -0.75
CA ALA A 23 6.15 -6.20 -1.21
C ALA A 23 6.07 -4.68 -1.32
N LEU A 24 7.17 -4.00 -1.02
CA LEU A 24 7.32 -2.55 -1.15
C LEU A 24 8.42 -2.22 -2.14
N LYS A 25 8.11 -1.36 -3.11
CA LYS A 25 9.09 -0.57 -3.86
C LYS A 25 9.06 0.86 -3.36
N LYS A 26 10.16 1.30 -2.77
CA LYS A 26 10.33 2.65 -2.22
C LYS A 26 11.30 3.45 -3.06
N ILE A 27 10.91 4.67 -3.44
CA ILE A 27 11.75 5.60 -4.19
C ILE A 27 11.84 6.89 -3.37
N LYS A 28 13.05 7.32 -3.02
CA LYS A 28 13.33 8.59 -2.34
C LYS A 28 14.04 9.56 -3.27
N ILE A 29 13.61 10.81 -3.27
CA ILE A 29 14.21 11.94 -3.99
C ILE A 29 14.25 13.12 -3.01
N ASP A 30 15.40 13.37 -2.39
CA ASP A 30 15.52 14.29 -1.24
C ASP A 30 14.46 13.96 -0.17
N ARG A 31 13.49 14.86 0.07
CA ARG A 31 12.39 14.65 1.03
C ARG A 31 11.12 14.06 0.41
N LEU A 32 11.04 13.93 -0.91
CA LEU A 32 9.91 13.30 -1.56
C LEU A 32 10.09 11.78 -1.52
N CYS A 33 9.06 11.06 -1.06
CA CYS A 33 9.04 9.61 -1.02
C CYS A 33 7.82 9.05 -1.77
N ILE A 34 8.07 8.03 -2.58
CA ILE A 34 7.05 7.22 -3.24
C ILE A 34 7.15 5.81 -2.66
N MET A 35 6.06 5.30 -2.12
CA MET A 35 5.94 3.94 -1.61
C MET A 35 4.86 3.20 -2.40
N GLN A 36 5.27 2.23 -3.21
CA GLN A 36 4.38 1.34 -3.92
C GLN A 36 4.33 -0.02 -3.21
N PHE A 37 3.17 -0.32 -2.64
CA PHE A 37 2.86 -1.60 -2.01
C PHE A 37 2.14 -2.50 -3.01
N ILE A 38 2.61 -3.74 -3.13
CA ILE A 38 1.96 -4.80 -3.91
C ILE A 38 1.52 -5.84 -2.89
N ILE A 39 0.20 -6.02 -2.74
CA ILE A 39 -0.37 -6.82 -1.67
C ILE A 39 -1.19 -7.95 -2.27
N THR A 40 -0.95 -9.15 -1.74
CA THR A 40 -1.81 -10.31 -1.97
C THR A 40 -2.48 -10.68 -0.66
N SER A 41 -3.81 -10.73 -0.66
CA SER A 41 -4.62 -11.20 0.45
C SER A 41 -5.16 -12.60 0.17
N GLU A 42 -5.29 -13.39 1.23
CA GLU A 42 -6.03 -14.66 1.22
C GLU A 42 -7.48 -14.49 1.67
N ALA A 43 -7.86 -13.28 2.06
CA ALA A 43 -9.18 -13.03 2.60
C ALA A 43 -10.19 -12.71 1.51
N ALA A 44 -11.43 -13.13 1.73
CA ALA A 44 -12.55 -12.81 0.85
C ALA A 44 -12.88 -11.31 0.90
N ALA A 45 -13.38 -10.76 -0.21
CA ALA A 45 -13.83 -9.37 -0.22
C ALA A 45 -14.99 -9.15 0.75
N SER A 46 -14.81 -8.19 1.64
CA SER A 46 -15.81 -7.74 2.60
C SER A 46 -15.45 -6.36 3.10
N ILE A 47 -16.45 -5.50 3.31
CA ILE A 47 -16.25 -4.20 3.96
C ILE A 47 -15.77 -4.36 5.43
N ASN A 48 -16.09 -5.50 6.04
CA ASN A 48 -15.66 -5.83 7.40
C ASN A 48 -14.23 -6.38 7.45
N ASN A 49 -13.69 -6.78 6.29
CA ASN A 49 -12.32 -7.23 6.18
C ASN A 49 -11.42 -6.05 5.81
N LYS A 50 -10.59 -5.62 6.75
CA LYS A 50 -9.71 -4.48 6.61
C LYS A 50 -8.25 -4.92 6.55
N CYS A 51 -7.49 -4.33 5.64
CA CYS A 51 -6.05 -4.44 5.56
C CYS A 51 -5.46 -3.09 5.93
N THR A 52 -4.66 -3.05 6.99
CA THR A 52 -3.92 -1.87 7.40
C THR A 52 -2.48 -2.02 6.97
N ILE A 53 -1.98 -1.03 6.24
CA ILE A 53 -0.63 -0.97 5.70
C ILE A 53 0.11 0.10 6.49
N TYR A 54 1.17 -0.28 7.19
CA TYR A 54 2.03 0.64 7.91
C TYR A 54 3.18 1.07 6.99
N PHE A 55 3.27 2.37 6.71
CA PHE A 55 4.27 2.91 5.79
C PHE A 55 5.67 2.67 6.28
N ASP A 56 6.61 2.44 5.37
CA ASP A 56 7.99 2.14 5.74
C ASP A 56 8.65 3.26 6.54
N GLU A 57 8.15 4.48 6.33
CA GLU A 57 8.54 5.73 6.96
C GLU A 57 7.31 6.64 7.08
N SER A 58 7.29 7.50 8.09
CA SER A 58 6.19 8.43 8.29
C SER A 58 6.29 9.61 7.32
N PHE A 59 5.17 10.01 6.72
CA PHE A 59 5.08 11.25 5.97
C PHE A 59 4.89 12.45 6.90
N THR A 60 5.27 13.66 6.46
CA THR A 60 5.07 14.91 7.21
C THR A 60 3.62 15.38 7.23
N ASP A 61 2.84 15.01 6.21
CA ASP A 61 1.41 15.29 6.05
C ASP A 61 0.74 14.07 5.39
N THR A 62 -0.59 14.05 5.30
CA THR A 62 -1.34 12.99 4.63
C THR A 62 -0.86 12.85 3.18
N PRO A 63 -0.31 11.70 2.79
CA PRO A 63 0.21 11.50 1.45
C PRO A 63 -0.92 11.44 0.43
N PHE A 64 -0.61 11.75 -0.83
CA PHE A 64 -1.47 11.40 -1.94
C PHE A 64 -1.45 9.89 -2.13
N VAL A 65 -2.62 9.25 -2.16
CA VAL A 65 -2.71 7.79 -2.28
C VAL A 65 -3.60 7.39 -3.45
N VAL A 66 -3.12 6.42 -4.22
CA VAL A 66 -3.89 5.75 -5.28
C VAL A 66 -3.96 4.26 -4.98
N LEU A 67 -5.14 3.69 -5.15
CA LEU A 67 -5.42 2.28 -5.02
C LEU A 67 -5.80 1.72 -6.39
N THR A 68 -5.20 0.60 -6.76
CA THR A 68 -5.50 -0.12 -7.99
C THR A 68 -5.88 -1.54 -7.63
N ASP A 69 -7.10 -1.92 -8.03
CA ASP A 69 -7.54 -3.30 -7.93
C ASP A 69 -6.85 -4.13 -9.01
N ASN A 70 -6.08 -5.13 -8.59
CA ASN A 70 -5.34 -6.03 -9.48
C ASN A 70 -5.95 -7.44 -9.46
N ASN A 71 -7.18 -7.57 -9.01
CA ASN A 71 -7.89 -8.82 -8.91
C ASN A 71 -8.29 -9.33 -10.31
N SER A 72 -7.35 -9.98 -10.99
CA SER A 72 -7.58 -10.62 -12.28
C SER A 72 -8.12 -12.04 -12.05
N GLY A 73 -9.39 -12.28 -12.43
CA GLY A 73 -9.93 -13.63 -12.54
C GLY A 73 -10.75 -14.16 -11.36
N THR A 74 -11.17 -13.32 -10.41
CA THR A 74 -12.20 -13.73 -9.43
C THR A 74 -13.58 -13.23 -9.87
N ASN A 75 -14.60 -14.07 -9.72
CA ASN A 75 -16.00 -13.73 -10.02
C ASN A 75 -16.64 -12.84 -8.92
N GLN A 76 -15.84 -12.23 -8.04
CA GLN A 76 -16.32 -11.39 -6.97
C GLN A 76 -16.29 -9.92 -7.42
N VAL A 77 -17.42 -9.24 -7.31
CA VAL A 77 -17.47 -7.78 -7.49
C VAL A 77 -16.73 -7.15 -6.32
N THR A 78 -15.48 -6.77 -6.54
CA THR A 78 -14.69 -6.02 -5.57
C THR A 78 -14.71 -4.53 -5.90
N SER A 79 -14.65 -3.71 -4.86
CA SER A 79 -14.45 -2.27 -5.00
C SER A 79 -13.58 -1.85 -3.83
N PRO A 80 -12.27 -2.09 -3.92
CA PRO A 80 -11.34 -1.72 -2.86
C PRO A 80 -11.53 -0.25 -2.49
N SER A 81 -11.80 0.00 -1.22
CA SER A 81 -12.07 1.34 -0.71
C SER A 81 -10.97 1.77 0.25
N LEU A 82 -10.55 3.01 0.10
CA LEU A 82 -9.62 3.68 1.00
C LEU A 82 -10.45 4.31 2.13
N ASP A 83 -10.31 3.80 3.35
CA ASP A 83 -11.08 4.30 4.49
C ASP A 83 -10.55 5.68 4.93
N TRP A 84 -9.26 5.76 5.28
CA TRP A 84 -8.54 7.01 5.59
C TRP A 84 -7.03 6.84 5.48
N ALA A 85 -6.33 7.84 4.93
CA ALA A 85 -4.87 7.90 4.90
C ALA A 85 -4.35 8.78 6.06
N GLU A 86 -3.54 8.19 6.93
CA GLU A 86 -2.79 8.92 7.96
C GLU A 86 -1.34 9.12 7.48
N THR A 87 -0.53 9.82 8.27
CA THR A 87 0.90 10.01 7.98
C THR A 87 1.73 8.73 8.11
N THR A 88 1.27 7.75 8.88
CA THR A 88 2.04 6.53 9.22
C THR A 88 1.46 5.26 8.63
N ARG A 89 0.20 5.30 8.19
CA ARG A 89 -0.54 4.12 7.77
C ARG A 89 -1.74 4.47 6.91
N ILE A 90 -2.29 3.45 6.28
CA ILE A 90 -3.55 3.50 5.58
C ILE A 90 -4.35 2.22 5.79
N THR A 91 -5.67 2.35 5.81
CA THR A 91 -6.56 1.20 5.86
C THR A 91 -7.36 1.09 4.57
N VAL A 92 -7.35 -0.12 4.01
CA VAL A 92 -8.09 -0.49 2.81
C VAL A 92 -9.12 -1.55 3.20
N SER A 93 -10.32 -1.49 2.61
CA SER A 93 -11.42 -2.42 2.82
C SER A 93 -11.94 -2.95 1.48
N ASN A 94 -12.76 -4.00 1.51
CA ASN A 94 -13.47 -4.51 0.32
C ASN A 94 -12.56 -4.95 -0.87
N PHE A 95 -11.40 -5.53 -0.56
CA PHE A 95 -10.44 -6.09 -1.53
C PHE A 95 -10.53 -7.62 -1.55
N ALA A 96 -10.26 -8.24 -2.71
CA ALA A 96 -10.01 -9.68 -2.83
C ALA A 96 -8.79 -9.94 -3.71
N GLY A 97 -8.11 -11.07 -3.46
CA GLY A 97 -6.98 -11.49 -4.27
C GLY A 97 -5.78 -10.55 -4.10
N SER A 98 -5.59 -9.61 -5.03
CA SER A 98 -4.44 -8.72 -5.00
C SER A 98 -4.79 -7.29 -5.36
N PHE A 99 -4.07 -6.34 -4.77
CA PHE A 99 -4.20 -4.93 -5.08
C PHE A 99 -2.84 -4.23 -4.96
N THR A 100 -2.71 -3.08 -5.62
CA THR A 100 -1.55 -2.20 -5.49
C THR A 100 -1.96 -0.89 -4.86
N LEU A 101 -1.16 -0.39 -3.93
CA LEU A 101 -1.32 0.92 -3.33
C LEU A 101 -0.06 1.75 -3.55
N MET A 102 -0.22 2.97 -4.03
CA MET A 102 0.87 3.93 -4.18
C MET A 102 0.61 5.12 -3.27
N ALA A 103 1.53 5.40 -2.35
CA ALA A 103 1.54 6.60 -1.52
C ALA A 103 2.70 7.52 -1.95
N ILE A 104 2.40 8.81 -2.13
CA ILE A 104 3.37 9.84 -2.54
C ILE A 104 3.25 11.02 -1.58
N GLY A 105 4.36 11.43 -0.98
CA GLY A 105 4.37 12.55 -0.05
C GLY A 105 5.76 12.91 0.42
N TYR A 106 5.85 13.96 1.23
CA TYR A 106 7.08 14.37 1.89
C TYR A 106 7.29 13.58 3.18
N ILE A 107 8.53 13.20 3.47
CA ILE A 107 8.98 12.51 4.70
C ILE A 107 9.85 13.44 5.56
#